data_AF-A0A1W2FBR2-F1
#
_entry.id   AF-A0A1W2FBR2-F1
#
_cell.length_a   1.000
_cell.length_b   1.000
_cell.length_c   1.000
_cell.angle_alpha   90.00
_cell.angle_beta   90.00
_cell.angle_gamma   90.00
#
_symmetry.space_group_name_H-M   'P 1'
#
loop_
_entity.id
_entity.type
_entity.pdbx_description
1 polymer ?
#
loop_
_entity_poly.entity_id
_entity_poly.type
_entity_poly.pdbx_seq_one_letter_code
_entity_poly.pdbx_strand_id
1 'polypeptide(L)'
;MATSSSPGSSEHAEIALRCHAEGTEVTLRAKTMVLDFSGECRLERGPSRLRLTGLKLQAELPDAGGAEDGGTVVLEQAGTVTARPQGGGQVAYDLTVPLSATVTQPDGRVRLNASAPARWRVTTAAFPPQGEFELAGDAIDFVLPESPESTTLVVRALALVMAAG
;
A
#
# COMPACT_ATOMS: atom_id res chain seq x y z
N MET A 1 -4.95 28.36 42.66
CA MET A 1 -3.56 28.19 42.17
C MET A 1 -3.10 26.82 42.66
N ALA A 2 -2.67 25.86 41.86
CA ALA A 2 -2.25 25.87 40.47
C ALA A 2 -2.71 24.55 39.80
N THR A 3 -3.18 24.66 38.56
CA THR A 3 -3.34 23.55 37.62
C THR A 3 -1.94 23.17 37.11
N SER A 4 -1.44 22.00 37.48
CA SER A 4 -0.20 21.48 36.87
C SER A 4 -0.53 20.66 35.64
N SER A 5 -0.15 21.23 34.52
CA SER A 5 -0.28 20.77 33.15
C SER A 5 0.45 19.45 32.91
N SER A 6 -0.17 18.60 32.09
CA SER A 6 0.40 17.37 31.53
C SER A 6 1.67 17.65 30.71
N PRO A 7 2.76 16.90 30.92
CA PRO A 7 3.92 16.95 30.03
C PRO A 7 3.72 16.03 28.81
N GLY A 8 3.71 16.63 27.61
CA GLY A 8 4.27 16.11 26.36
C GLY A 8 3.90 14.71 25.86
N SER A 9 2.80 14.58 25.11
CA SER A 9 2.60 13.46 24.18
C SER A 9 3.09 13.88 22.78
N SER A 10 4.39 13.84 22.55
CA SER A 10 4.97 14.20 21.23
C SER A 10 6.16 13.32 20.85
N GLU A 11 6.06 12.01 21.03
CA GLU A 11 7.12 11.07 20.61
C GLU A 11 6.74 10.15 19.44
N HIS A 12 5.51 10.25 18.93
CA HIS A 12 5.05 9.53 17.73
C HIS A 12 4.39 10.53 16.78
N ALA A 13 5.21 11.19 15.97
CA ALA A 13 4.68 12.03 14.89
C ALA A 13 4.23 11.10 13.75
N GLU A 14 2.92 10.86 13.66
CA GLU A 14 2.30 10.28 12.48
C GLU A 14 2.23 11.35 11.38
N ILE A 15 2.73 11.01 10.20
CA ILE A 15 2.70 11.86 9.01
C ILE A 15 1.86 11.15 7.95
N ALA A 16 0.84 11.86 7.46
CA ALA A 16 0.12 11.45 6.26
C ALA A 16 0.87 11.97 5.03
N LEU A 17 1.15 11.08 4.09
CA LEU A 17 1.72 11.36 2.78
C LEU A 17 0.72 10.96 1.70
N ARG A 18 0.80 11.62 0.55
CA ARG A 18 0.11 11.14 -0.64
C ARG A 18 0.92 10.02 -1.26
N CYS A 19 0.22 8.97 -1.65
CA CYS A 19 0.79 7.83 -2.33
C CYS A 19 0.09 7.61 -3.66
N HIS A 20 0.88 7.41 -4.69
CA HIS A 20 0.39 7.06 -6.01
C HIS A 20 1.26 5.98 -6.62
N ALA A 21 0.70 5.20 -7.54
CA ALA A 21 1.43 4.27 -8.37
C ALA A 21 0.81 4.32 -9.77
N GLU A 22 1.59 4.82 -10.72
CA GLU A 22 1.14 4.98 -12.10
C GLU A 22 1.51 3.74 -12.91
N GLY A 23 0.74 3.45 -13.96
CA GLY A 23 1.09 2.40 -14.90
C GLY A 23 1.11 0.99 -14.29
N THR A 24 0.35 0.76 -13.22
CA THR A 24 0.33 -0.54 -12.54
C THR A 24 -0.46 -1.55 -13.36
N GLU A 25 0.17 -2.66 -13.75
CA GLU A 25 -0.53 -3.72 -14.46
C GLU A 25 -1.35 -4.57 -13.48
N VAL A 26 -2.65 -4.68 -13.76
CA VAL A 26 -3.62 -5.39 -12.93
C VAL A 26 -4.33 -6.43 -13.77
N THR A 27 -4.23 -7.70 -13.39
CA THR A 27 -5.03 -8.78 -13.95
C THR A 27 -6.12 -9.17 -12.97
N LEU A 28 -7.36 -8.82 -13.29
CA LEU A 28 -8.54 -9.25 -12.54
C LEU A 28 -9.19 -10.42 -13.27
N ARG A 29 -9.16 -11.60 -12.65
CA ARG A 29 -9.56 -12.89 -13.23
C ARG A 29 -8.79 -13.19 -14.53
N ALA A 30 -9.37 -12.89 -15.69
CA ALA A 30 -8.76 -13.10 -17.00
C ALA A 30 -8.48 -11.80 -17.77
N LYS A 31 -8.85 -10.63 -17.22
CA LYS A 31 -8.72 -9.34 -17.89
C LYS A 31 -7.52 -8.59 -17.32
N THR A 32 -6.54 -8.27 -18.18
CA THR A 32 -5.40 -7.43 -17.83
C THR A 32 -5.66 -5.99 -18.24
N MET A 33 -5.32 -5.05 -17.36
CA MET A 33 -5.49 -3.61 -17.56
C MET A 33 -4.37 -2.86 -16.85
N VAL A 34 -4.17 -1.61 -17.24
CA VAL A 34 -3.20 -0.71 -16.60
C VAL A 34 -4.00 0.30 -15.79
N LEU A 35 -3.72 0.38 -14.49
CA LEU A 35 -4.42 1.23 -13.54
C LEU A 35 -3.46 2.21 -12.88
N ASP A 36 -3.94 3.42 -12.66
CA ASP A 36 -3.26 4.41 -11.83
C ASP A 36 -3.89 4.41 -10.44
N PHE A 37 -3.11 4.04 -9.45
CA PHE A 37 -3.51 4.03 -8.05
C PHE A 37 -3.17 5.37 -7.41
N SER A 38 -4.07 5.88 -6.59
CA SER A 38 -3.85 7.06 -5.76
C SER A 38 -4.46 6.88 -4.37
N GLY A 39 -3.89 7.55 -3.38
CA GLY A 39 -4.41 7.52 -2.02
C GLY A 39 -3.40 8.04 -0.99
N GLU A 40 -3.41 7.41 0.17
CA GLU A 40 -2.74 7.91 1.36
C GLU A 40 -1.87 6.83 2.00
N CYS A 41 -0.69 7.24 2.46
CA CYS A 41 0.15 6.47 3.36
C CYS A 41 0.30 7.21 4.67
N ARG A 42 0.22 6.49 5.78
CA ARG A 42 0.53 7.03 7.11
C ARG A 42 1.78 6.37 7.64
N LEU A 43 2.72 7.21 8.03
CA LEU A 43 4.01 6.81 8.53
C LEU A 43 4.21 7.37 9.93
N GLU A 44 4.59 6.51 10.85
CA GLU A 44 5.00 6.90 12.18
C GLU A 44 6.53 6.83 12.29
N ARG A 45 7.13 7.93 12.77
CA ARG A 45 8.54 7.93 13.12
C ARG A 45 8.72 7.39 14.53
N GLY A 46 9.36 6.23 14.65
CA GLY A 46 9.91 5.76 15.91
C GLY A 46 11.36 6.23 16.11
N PRO A 47 11.92 6.08 17.33
CA PRO A 47 13.28 6.53 17.67
C PRO A 47 14.39 5.85 16.85
N SER A 48 14.10 4.70 16.23
CA SER A 48 15.07 3.97 15.39
C SER A 48 14.41 3.21 14.23
N ARG A 49 13.11 3.42 13.98
CA ARG A 49 12.34 2.66 12.99
C ARG A 49 11.32 3.55 12.31
N LEU A 50 11.15 3.33 11.02
CA LEU A 50 10.01 3.82 10.24
C LEU A 50 8.89 2.78 10.36
N ARG A 51 7.65 3.20 10.59
CA ARG A 51 6.51 2.28 10.60
C ARG A 51 5.41 2.82 9.70
N LEU A 52 5.03 2.04 8.68
CA LEU A 52 3.81 2.31 7.93
C LEU A 52 2.62 1.87 8.81
N THR A 53 1.85 2.85 9.25
CA THR A 53 0.66 2.66 10.10
C THR A 53 -0.61 2.54 9.28
N GLY A 54 -0.61 3.05 8.05
CA GLY A 54 -1.69 2.85 7.10
C GLY A 54 -1.22 2.97 5.65
N LEU A 55 -1.81 2.15 4.79
CA LEU A 55 -1.72 2.27 3.34
C LEU A 55 -3.13 2.10 2.80
N LYS A 56 -3.56 3.06 1.98
CA LYS A 56 -4.78 2.95 1.21
C LYS A 56 -4.55 3.52 -0.18
N LEU A 57 -4.75 2.70 -1.19
CA LEU A 57 -4.63 3.06 -2.60
C LEU A 57 -5.92 2.68 -3.29
N GLN A 58 -6.37 3.52 -4.21
CA GLN A 58 -7.57 3.31 -4.99
C GLN A 58 -7.27 3.57 -6.47
N ALA A 59 -7.81 2.72 -7.33
CA ALA A 59 -7.85 2.93 -8.77
C ALA A 59 -9.26 2.66 -9.29
N GLU A 60 -9.61 3.34 -10.38
CA GLU A 60 -10.85 3.10 -11.12
C GLU A 60 -10.64 2.01 -12.17
N LEU A 61 -11.58 1.07 -12.27
CA LEU A 61 -11.58 0.08 -13.34
C LEU A 61 -12.12 0.72 -14.62
N PRO A 62 -11.55 0.40 -15.81
CA PRO A 62 -12.03 0.94 -17.06
C PRO A 62 -13.46 0.45 -17.35
N ASP A 63 -14.33 1.39 -17.74
CA ASP A 63 -15.68 1.09 -18.19
C ASP A 63 -15.70 0.95 -19.72
N ALA A 64 -15.78 -0.29 -20.19
CA ALA A 64 -15.95 -0.62 -21.61
C ALA A 64 -17.40 -0.99 -21.97
N GLY A 65 -18.36 -0.77 -21.05
CA GLY A 65 -19.80 -0.96 -21.28
C GLY A 65 -20.31 -2.40 -21.09
N GLY A 66 -19.49 -3.33 -20.61
CA GLY A 66 -19.90 -4.67 -20.19
C GLY A 66 -20.45 -4.71 -18.76
N ALA A 67 -21.15 -5.79 -18.41
CA ALA A 67 -21.79 -5.94 -17.09
C ALA A 67 -20.80 -6.00 -15.91
N GLU A 68 -19.56 -6.39 -16.18
CA GLU A 68 -18.45 -6.44 -15.21
C GLU A 68 -17.44 -5.30 -15.44
N ASP A 69 -17.74 -4.35 -16.32
CA ASP A 69 -16.87 -3.21 -16.57
C ASP A 69 -17.15 -2.04 -15.60
N GLY A 70 -16.14 -1.21 -15.39
CA GLY A 70 -16.20 -0.13 -14.41
C GLY A 70 -16.07 -0.61 -12.96
N GLY A 71 -16.07 0.33 -12.04
CA GLY A 71 -15.90 0.08 -10.61
C GLY A 71 -14.55 0.54 -10.07
N THR A 72 -14.15 0.00 -8.92
CA THR A 72 -12.96 0.43 -8.19
C THR A 72 -12.21 -0.72 -7.57
N VAL A 73 -10.88 -0.66 -7.61
CA VAL A 73 -9.98 -1.51 -6.82
C VAL A 73 -9.39 -0.67 -5.70
N VAL A 74 -9.55 -1.13 -4.46
CA VAL A 74 -8.96 -0.50 -3.28
C VAL A 74 -7.98 -1.46 -2.64
N LEU A 75 -6.71 -1.08 -2.52
CA LEU A 75 -5.67 -1.82 -1.80
C LEU A 75 -5.49 -1.19 -0.42
N GLU A 76 -5.62 -1.98 0.63
CA GLU A 76 -5.50 -1.52 2.02
C GLU A 76 -4.53 -2.40 2.81
N GLN A 77 -3.76 -1.77 3.70
CA GLN A 77 -2.95 -2.47 4.68
C GLN A 77 -3.85 -3.32 5.60
N ALA A 78 -3.59 -4.64 5.64
CA ALA A 78 -4.41 -5.59 6.38
C ALA A 78 -3.81 -6.00 7.74
N GLY A 79 -2.64 -5.48 8.11
CA GLY A 79 -1.92 -5.91 9.31
C GLY A 79 -0.74 -5.01 9.67
N THR A 80 0.15 -5.50 10.51
CA THR A 80 1.33 -4.72 10.94
C THR A 80 2.42 -4.75 9.88
N VAL A 81 2.94 -3.57 9.54
CA VAL A 81 4.10 -3.44 8.66
C VAL A 81 5.38 -3.64 9.43
N THR A 82 6.31 -4.38 8.83
CA THR A 82 7.67 -4.50 9.33
C THR A 82 8.61 -3.77 8.38
N ALA A 83 9.34 -2.80 8.92
CA ALA A 83 10.41 -2.10 8.23
C ALA A 83 11.74 -2.54 8.82
N ARG A 84 12.68 -2.98 7.98
CA ARG A 84 14.05 -3.28 8.40
C ARG A 84 15.03 -2.35 7.70
N PRO A 85 15.87 -1.61 8.45
CA PRO A 85 16.96 -0.87 7.84
C PRO A 85 18.01 -1.86 7.31
N GLN A 86 18.51 -1.62 6.10
CA GLN A 86 19.70 -2.28 5.56
C GLN A 86 20.90 -1.32 5.55
N GLY A 87 21.99 -1.70 6.24
CA GLY A 87 23.33 -1.15 6.02
C GLY A 87 23.69 0.17 6.70
N GLY A 88 25.00 0.38 6.91
CA GLY A 88 25.61 1.50 7.65
C GLY A 88 26.20 2.60 6.77
N GLY A 89 25.36 3.42 6.15
CA GLY A 89 25.78 4.63 5.43
C GLY A 89 24.66 5.40 4.73
N GLN A 90 23.77 4.70 4.01
CA GLN A 90 22.48 5.20 3.51
C GLN A 90 21.36 4.36 4.12
N VAL A 91 20.24 4.98 4.50
CA VAL A 91 19.16 4.25 5.14
C VAL A 91 18.25 3.63 4.06
N ALA A 92 18.58 2.41 3.67
CA ALA A 92 17.67 1.59 2.88
C ALA A 92 16.66 0.91 3.82
N TYR A 93 15.39 0.86 3.43
CA TYR A 93 14.33 0.18 4.17
C TYR A 93 13.70 -0.90 3.29
N ASP A 94 13.62 -2.12 3.81
CA ASP A 94 12.71 -3.15 3.31
C ASP A 94 11.39 -3.07 4.09
N LEU A 95 10.31 -2.67 3.41
CA LEU A 95 8.95 -2.63 3.94
C LEU A 95 8.22 -3.92 3.55
N THR A 96 7.82 -4.71 4.54
CA THR A 96 6.94 -5.86 4.33
C THR A 96 5.54 -5.54 4.85
N VAL A 97 4.58 -5.49 3.94
CA VAL A 97 3.22 -5.00 4.17
C VAL A 97 2.21 -6.07 3.77
N PRO A 98 1.43 -6.62 4.71
CA PRO A 98 0.27 -7.43 4.35
C PRO A 98 -0.81 -6.54 3.73
N LEU A 99 -1.34 -6.96 2.58
CA LEU A 99 -2.37 -6.22 1.85
C LEU A 99 -3.67 -7.01 1.78
N SER A 100 -4.77 -6.28 1.70
CA SER A 100 -6.05 -6.75 1.21
C SER A 100 -6.49 -5.90 0.04
N ALA A 101 -7.23 -6.50 -0.90
CA ALA A 101 -7.86 -5.79 -1.98
C ALA A 101 -9.38 -5.87 -1.84
N THR A 102 -10.07 -4.77 -2.07
CA THR A 102 -11.51 -4.73 -2.25
C THR A 102 -11.80 -4.31 -3.67
N VAL A 103 -12.44 -5.19 -4.43
CA VAL A 103 -12.90 -4.87 -5.78
C VAL A 103 -14.40 -4.65 -5.71
N THR A 104 -14.86 -3.48 -6.13
CA THR A 104 -16.29 -3.16 -6.24
C THR A 104 -16.61 -2.94 -7.71
N GLN A 105 -17.48 -3.77 -8.26
CA GLN A 105 -17.99 -3.72 -9.63
C GLN A 105 -19.51 -3.60 -9.59
N PRO A 106 -20.19 -3.29 -10.71
CA PRO A 106 -21.64 -3.14 -10.74
C PRO A 106 -22.41 -4.38 -10.25
N ASP A 107 -21.87 -5.58 -10.48
CA ASP A 107 -22.44 -6.87 -10.12
C ASP A 107 -22.18 -7.26 -8.66
N GLY A 108 -21.24 -6.61 -7.98
CA GLY A 108 -20.99 -6.88 -6.57
C GLY A 108 -19.67 -6.35 -6.01
N ARG A 109 -19.40 -6.75 -4.77
CA ARG A 109 -18.17 -6.44 -4.06
C ARG A 109 -17.50 -7.72 -3.61
N VAL A 110 -16.22 -7.84 -3.89
CA VAL A 110 -15.37 -8.94 -3.44
C VAL A 110 -14.20 -8.41 -2.62
N ARG A 111 -13.85 -9.14 -1.56
CA ARG A 111 -12.68 -8.86 -0.73
C ARG A 111 -11.68 -10.00 -0.87
N LEU A 112 -10.44 -9.64 -1.14
CA LEU A 112 -9.33 -10.54 -1.41
C LEU A 112 -8.20 -10.25 -0.43
N ASN A 113 -7.41 -11.27 -0.13
CA ASN A 113 -6.20 -11.13 0.66
C ASN A 113 -4.99 -11.41 -0.22
N ALA A 114 -3.91 -10.66 -0.02
CA ALA A 114 -2.65 -11.00 -0.66
C ALA A 114 -2.20 -12.38 -0.16
N SER A 115 -1.81 -13.27 -1.08
CA SER A 115 -1.32 -14.62 -0.77
C SER A 115 0.00 -14.57 0.01
N ALA A 116 0.78 -13.51 -0.20
CA ALA A 116 1.98 -13.18 0.56
C ALA A 116 2.06 -11.66 0.79
N PRO A 117 2.76 -11.20 1.86
CA PRO A 117 2.98 -9.77 2.07
C PRO A 117 3.74 -9.13 0.91
N ALA A 118 3.28 -7.95 0.48
CA ALA A 118 4.00 -7.12 -0.48
C ALA A 118 5.30 -6.61 0.16
N ARG A 119 6.37 -6.57 -0.63
CA ARG A 119 7.68 -6.13 -0.18
C ARG A 119 8.13 -4.96 -1.03
N TRP A 120 8.36 -3.81 -0.42
CA TRP A 120 8.91 -2.65 -1.09
C TRP A 120 10.30 -2.32 -0.57
N ARG A 121 11.17 -1.87 -1.47
CA ARG A 121 12.47 -1.31 -1.12
C ARG A 121 12.46 0.18 -1.40
N VAL A 122 13.01 0.94 -0.45
CA VAL A 122 13.28 2.36 -0.63
C VAL A 122 14.65 2.67 -0.08
N THR A 123 15.35 3.58 -0.74
CA THR A 123 16.57 4.18 -0.22
C THR A 123 16.31 5.66 -0.02
N THR A 124 16.30 6.12 1.23
CA THR A 124 16.10 7.53 1.57
C THR A 124 17.13 7.98 2.59
N ALA A 125 17.59 9.23 2.45
CA ALA A 125 18.40 9.89 3.47
C ALA A 125 17.55 10.79 4.39
N ALA A 126 16.28 11.01 4.05
CA ALA A 126 15.40 11.99 4.71
C ALA A 126 14.12 11.35 5.26
N PHE A 127 13.61 11.94 6.33
CA PHE A 127 12.29 11.64 6.89
C PHE A 127 11.40 12.89 6.80
N PRO A 128 10.14 12.78 6.33
CA PRO A 128 9.50 11.57 5.79
C PRO A 128 10.21 11.05 4.52
N PRO A 129 10.21 9.73 4.27
CA PRO A 129 10.76 9.19 3.05
C PRO A 129 9.92 9.72 1.87
N GLN A 130 10.61 10.29 0.89
CA GLN A 130 10.01 10.78 -0.35
C GLN A 130 10.67 10.06 -1.52
N GLY A 131 9.91 9.88 -2.59
CA GLY A 131 10.36 9.21 -3.80
C GLY A 131 9.71 7.85 -4.00
N GLU A 132 10.33 7.07 -4.87
CA GLU A 132 9.80 5.81 -5.37
C GLU A 132 10.20 4.64 -4.47
N PHE A 133 9.22 3.77 -4.21
CA PHE A 133 9.34 2.53 -3.47
C PHE A 133 9.07 1.41 -4.47
N GLU A 134 10.14 0.73 -4.86
CA GLU A 134 10.06 -0.34 -5.85
C GLU A 134 9.58 -1.63 -5.20
N LEU A 135 8.67 -2.33 -5.88
CA LEU A 135 8.25 -3.66 -5.45
C LEU A 135 9.43 -4.62 -5.62
N ALA A 136 9.79 -5.30 -4.53
CA ALA A 136 10.92 -6.23 -4.49
C ALA A 136 10.65 -7.57 -5.19
N GLY A 137 9.43 -7.80 -5.68
CA GLY A 137 9.02 -8.98 -6.44
C GLY A 137 8.20 -8.59 -7.67
N ASP A 138 7.92 -9.56 -8.53
CA ASP A 138 7.30 -9.30 -9.84
C ASP A 138 5.79 -9.00 -9.77
N ALA A 139 5.11 -9.52 -8.75
CA ALA A 139 3.68 -9.41 -8.59
C ALA A 139 3.22 -9.58 -7.14
N ILE A 140 2.00 -9.14 -6.87
CA ILE A 140 1.24 -9.42 -5.65
C ILE A 140 -0.01 -10.16 -6.09
N ASP A 141 -0.11 -11.43 -5.69
CA ASP A 141 -1.29 -12.25 -5.97
C ASP A 141 -2.30 -12.09 -4.83
N PHE A 142 -3.56 -11.89 -5.21
CA PHE A 142 -4.69 -11.74 -4.30
C PHE A 142 -5.68 -12.88 -4.53
N VAL A 143 -6.03 -13.53 -3.44
CA VAL A 143 -6.87 -14.74 -3.41
C VAL A 143 -8.13 -14.50 -2.60
N LEU A 144 -9.17 -15.27 -2.91
CA LEU A 144 -10.37 -15.33 -2.10
C LEU A 144 -10.08 -16.04 -0.77
N PRO A 145 -10.59 -15.55 0.37
CA PRO A 145 -10.45 -16.25 1.65
C PRO A 145 -10.98 -17.69 1.62
N GLU A 146 -12.05 -17.93 0.88
CA GLU A 146 -12.69 -19.24 0.72
C GLU A 146 -12.02 -20.15 -0.32
N SER A 147 -11.10 -19.62 -1.14
CA SER A 147 -10.39 -20.36 -2.19
C SER A 147 -8.95 -19.84 -2.32
N PRO A 148 -8.12 -20.03 -1.29
CA PRO A 148 -6.77 -19.45 -1.22
C PRO A 148 -5.80 -20.05 -2.26
N GLU A 149 -6.10 -21.22 -2.81
CA GLU A 149 -5.33 -21.83 -3.91
C GLU A 149 -5.57 -21.18 -5.28
N SER A 150 -6.59 -20.31 -5.42
CA SER A 150 -6.96 -19.69 -6.70
C SER A 150 -6.76 -18.19 -6.67
N THR A 151 -5.87 -17.70 -7.54
CA THR A 151 -5.59 -16.26 -7.67
C THR A 151 -6.71 -15.59 -8.47
N THR A 152 -7.31 -14.56 -7.86
CA THR A 152 -8.41 -13.80 -8.44
C THR A 152 -7.95 -12.46 -9.00
N LEU A 153 -6.95 -11.84 -8.37
CA LEU A 153 -6.40 -10.56 -8.78
C LEU A 153 -4.87 -10.63 -8.70
N VAL A 154 -4.18 -10.14 -9.72
CA VAL A 154 -2.72 -10.01 -9.73
C VAL A 154 -2.40 -8.55 -9.95
N VAL A 155 -1.52 -7.99 -9.11
CA VAL A 155 -1.02 -6.61 -9.26
C VAL A 155 0.48 -6.67 -9.51
N ARG A 156 0.95 -6.12 -10.62
CA ARG A 156 2.33 -6.12 -11.08
C ARG A 156 2.88 -4.71 -11.17
N ALA A 157 4.19 -4.58 -10.99
CA ALA A 157 4.90 -3.30 -11.10
C ALA A 157 4.29 -2.17 -10.23
N LEU A 158 3.78 -2.51 -9.03
CA LEU A 158 3.21 -1.53 -8.10
C LEU A 158 4.33 -0.71 -7.42
N ALA A 159 4.87 0.26 -8.15
CA ALA A 159 5.87 1.21 -7.66
C ALA A 159 5.17 2.36 -6.92
N LEU A 160 5.35 2.46 -5.60
CA LEU A 160 4.69 3.50 -4.81
C LEU A 160 5.55 4.76 -4.79
N VAL A 161 5.01 5.86 -5.27
CA VAL A 161 5.64 7.17 -5.15
C VAL A 161 4.99 7.90 -3.96
N MET A 162 5.82 8.21 -2.96
CA MET A 162 5.39 8.98 -1.79
C MET A 162 5.81 10.44 -1.95
N ALA A 163 4.85 11.34 -1.79
CA ALA A 163 5.05 12.77 -1.84
C ALA A 163 4.45 13.46 -0.60
N ALA A 164 5.00 14.63 -0.24
CA ALA A 164 4.39 15.48 0.77
C ALA A 164 2.96 15.87 0.35
N GLY A 165 2.04 15.82 1.31
CA GLY A 165 0.60 16.05 1.09
C GLY A 165 0.19 17.51 0.97
#